data_AF-A0A2W0H775-F1
#
_entry.id   AF-A0A2W0H775-F1
#
_cell.length_a   1.000
_cell.length_b   1.000
_cell.length_c   1.000
_cell.angle_alpha   90.00
_cell.angle_beta   90.00
_cell.angle_gamma   90.00
#
_symmetry.space_group_name_H-M   'P 1'
#
loop_
_entity.id
_entity.type
_entity.pdbx_description
1 polymer ?
#
loop_
_entity_poly.entity_id
_entity_poly.type
_entity_poly.pdbx_seq_one_letter_code
_entity_poly.pdbx_strand_id
1 'polypeptide(L)'
;MHFEFGNFGIHLPPLHITITAIIIIFLLVKWSKQLETRRFTVFFYFLISTAIVPTYSRNTEEGIFELWIPVGFIVVFLYLIRSERYHPAKLKASVLGLCIAIYQLVFLYAV
;
A
#
# COMPACT_ATOMS: atom_id res chain seq x y z
N MET A 1 -20.52 -5.65 8.93
CA MET A 1 -21.64 -6.62 9.09
C MET A 1 -21.06 -7.84 9.78
N HIS A 2 -21.73 -8.33 10.82
CA HIS A 2 -21.26 -9.46 11.60
C HIS A 2 -21.98 -10.73 11.13
N PHE A 3 -21.24 -11.73 10.68
CA PHE A 3 -21.79 -13.03 10.31
C PHE A 3 -21.29 -14.06 11.32
N GLU A 4 -22.19 -14.58 12.15
CA GLU A 4 -21.89 -15.64 13.12
C GLU A 4 -22.20 -17.01 12.50
N PHE A 5 -21.19 -17.87 12.47
CA PHE A 5 -21.34 -19.29 12.15
C PHE A 5 -20.91 -20.10 13.38
N GLY A 6 -21.86 -20.35 14.29
CA GLY A 6 -21.57 -21.00 15.56
C GLY A 6 -20.61 -20.17 16.41
N ASN A 7 -19.44 -20.72 16.78
CA ASN A 7 -18.45 -20.03 17.61
C ASN A 7 -17.42 -19.20 16.82
N PHE A 8 -17.59 -19.07 15.50
CA PHE A 8 -16.72 -18.27 14.63
C PHE A 8 -17.52 -17.11 14.02
N GLY A 9 -17.05 -15.88 14.27
CA GLY A 9 -17.58 -14.67 13.65
C GLY A 9 -16.65 -14.17 12.55
N ILE A 10 -17.18 -13.98 11.32
CA ILE A 10 -16.45 -13.29 10.26
C ILE A 10 -16.85 -11.82 10.29
N HIS A 11 -15.93 -10.97 10.73
CA HIS A 11 -16.13 -9.52 10.70
C HIS A 11 -15.73 -8.98 9.32
N LEU A 12 -16.73 -8.76 8.46
CA LEU A 12 -16.46 -8.13 7.17
C LEU A 12 -16.07 -6.66 7.37
N PRO A 13 -14.98 -6.20 6.73
CA PRO A 13 -14.66 -4.78 6.67
C PRO A 13 -15.84 -3.98 6.11
N PRO A 14 -15.92 -2.67 6.41
CA PRO A 14 -16.85 -1.76 5.76
C PRO A 14 -16.86 -1.94 4.23
N LEU A 15 -18.06 -1.87 3.62
CA LEU A 15 -18.26 -2.16 2.19
C LEU A 15 -17.31 -1.38 1.29
N HIS A 16 -17.02 -0.12 1.61
CA HIS A 16 -16.10 0.71 0.83
C HIS A 16 -14.67 0.16 0.83
N ILE A 17 -14.18 -0.40 1.94
CA ILE A 17 -12.86 -1.04 2.03
C ILE A 17 -12.83 -2.29 1.14
N THR A 18 -13.89 -3.11 1.23
CA THR A 18 -14.01 -4.33 0.42
C THR A 18 -14.02 -4.03 -1.09
N ILE A 19 -14.80 -3.02 -1.52
CA ILE A 19 -14.84 -2.58 -2.92
C ILE A 19 -13.47 -2.08 -3.38
N THR A 20 -12.81 -1.23 -2.58
CA THR A 20 -11.47 -0.72 -2.90
C THR A 20 -10.45 -1.86 -3.01
N ALA A 21 -10.49 -2.85 -2.11
CA ALA A 21 -9.61 -4.02 -2.18
C ALA A 21 -9.83 -4.84 -3.47
N ILE A 22 -11.08 -5.06 -3.87
CA ILE A 22 -11.41 -5.75 -5.14
C ILE A 22 -10.84 -4.99 -6.34
N ILE A 23 -10.98 -3.66 -6.37
CA ILE A 23 -10.44 -2.81 -7.44
C ILE A 23 -8.92 -2.91 -7.49
N ILE A 24 -8.24 -2.84 -6.34
CA ILE A 24 -6.77 -2.97 -6.25
C ILE A 24 -6.34 -4.33 -6.79
N ILE A 25 -6.94 -5.42 -6.33
CA ILE A 25 -6.61 -6.78 -6.79
C ILE A 25 -6.82 -6.90 -8.30
N PHE A 26 -7.95 -6.41 -8.83
CA PHE A 26 -8.22 -6.43 -10.26
C PHE A 26 -7.13 -5.69 -11.07
N LEU A 27 -6.73 -4.50 -10.63
CA LEU A 27 -5.68 -3.72 -11.29
C LEU A 27 -4.33 -4.44 -11.24
N LEU A 28 -3.94 -5.00 -10.09
CA LEU A 28 -2.69 -5.75 -9.93
C LEU A 28 -2.65 -7.00 -10.81
N VAL A 29 -3.76 -7.76 -10.86
CA VAL A 29 -3.88 -8.92 -11.77
C VAL A 29 -3.76 -8.46 -13.22
N LYS A 30 -4.44 -7.39 -13.64
CA LYS A 30 -4.36 -6.84 -14.99
C LYS A 30 -2.93 -6.42 -15.36
N TRP A 31 -2.23 -5.74 -14.47
CA TRP A 31 -0.85 -5.28 -14.71
C TRP A 31 0.17 -6.41 -14.65
N SER A 32 -0.04 -7.42 -13.80
CA SER A 32 0.83 -8.61 -13.74
C SER A 32 0.87 -9.37 -15.07
N LYS A 33 -0.25 -9.41 -15.79
CA LYS A 33 -0.35 -10.05 -17.12
C LYS A 33 0.45 -9.31 -18.21
N GLN A 34 0.84 -8.05 -17.98
CA GLN A 34 1.65 -7.27 -18.93
C GLN A 34 3.13 -7.66 -18.90
N LEU A 35 3.57 -8.42 -17.89
CA LEU A 35 4.93 -8.93 -17.81
C LEU A 35 5.01 -10.32 -18.44
N GLU A 36 5.92 -10.49 -19.39
CA GLU A 36 6.24 -11.81 -19.97
C GLU A 36 6.83 -12.75 -18.93
N THR A 37 7.70 -12.23 -18.05
CA THR A 37 8.35 -13.01 -16.98
C THR A 37 8.14 -12.36 -15.62
N ARG A 38 8.12 -13.18 -14.55
CA ARG A 38 7.99 -12.75 -13.15
C ARG A 38 6.75 -11.89 -12.84
N ARG A 39 5.57 -12.34 -13.30
CA ARG A 39 4.27 -11.66 -13.11
C ARG A 39 3.97 -11.26 -11.66
N PHE A 40 4.36 -12.09 -10.70
CA PHE A 40 4.18 -11.83 -9.27
C PHE A 40 4.95 -10.62 -8.75
N THR A 41 6.00 -10.16 -9.44
CA THR A 41 6.80 -9.02 -8.98
C THR A 41 5.98 -7.75 -8.81
N VAL A 42 4.95 -7.52 -9.64
CA VAL A 42 4.04 -6.37 -9.54
C VAL A 42 3.42 -6.25 -8.16
N PHE A 43 3.04 -7.39 -7.55
CA PHE A 43 2.48 -7.41 -6.21
C PHE A 43 3.50 -6.98 -5.15
N PHE A 44 4.77 -7.37 -5.30
CA PHE A 44 5.83 -6.92 -4.39
C PHE A 44 6.12 -5.43 -4.54
N TYR A 45 6.16 -4.89 -5.76
CA TYR A 45 6.31 -3.45 -5.98
C TYR A 45 5.18 -2.66 -5.31
N PHE A 46 3.94 -3.14 -5.43
CA PHE A 46 2.79 -2.58 -4.71
C PHE A 46 2.96 -2.68 -3.19
N LEU A 47 3.18 -3.88 -2.66
CA LEU A 47 3.23 -4.15 -1.22
C LEU A 47 4.36 -3.39 -0.51
N ILE A 48 5.55 -3.33 -1.12
CA ILE A 48 6.66 -2.54 -0.56
C ILE A 48 6.28 -1.06 -0.58
N SER A 49 5.64 -0.58 -1.65
CA SER A 49 5.25 0.82 -1.77
C SER A 49 4.16 1.28 -0.80
N THR A 50 3.42 0.36 -0.16
CA THR A 50 2.45 0.73 0.89
C THR A 50 3.09 1.03 2.25
N ALA A 51 4.37 0.75 2.43
CA ALA A 51 5.04 0.89 3.71
C ALA A 51 5.31 2.37 4.08
N ILE A 52 4.80 2.76 5.24
CA ILE A 52 5.10 4.02 5.92
C ILE A 52 5.96 3.74 7.16
N VAL A 53 6.88 4.63 7.49
CA VAL A 53 7.81 4.48 8.63
C VAL A 53 7.94 5.83 9.35
N PRO A 54 8.01 5.86 10.70
CA PRO A 54 8.32 7.09 11.43
C PRO A 54 9.80 7.43 11.21
N THR A 55 10.04 8.64 10.71
CA THR A 55 11.39 9.14 10.38
C THR A 55 11.87 10.21 11.35
N TYR A 56 10.95 10.79 12.12
CA TYR A 56 11.24 11.76 13.15
C TYR A 56 10.29 11.51 14.31
N SER A 57 10.79 11.64 15.54
CA SER A 57 10.00 11.57 16.76
C SER A 57 10.46 12.66 17.71
N ARG A 58 9.52 13.36 18.33
CA ARG A 58 9.81 14.42 19.32
C ARG A 58 8.78 14.39 20.43
N ASN A 59 9.25 14.49 21.66
CA ASN A 59 8.42 14.73 22.83
C ASN A 59 7.93 16.19 22.83
N THR A 60 6.63 16.37 22.88
CA THR A 60 5.94 17.64 23.06
C THR A 60 5.20 17.64 24.40
N GLU A 61 4.69 18.80 24.81
CA GLU A 61 3.89 18.91 26.04
C GLU A 61 2.57 18.12 25.95
N GLU A 62 2.10 17.85 24.73
CA GLU A 62 0.84 17.14 24.44
C GLU A 62 1.03 15.63 24.20
N GLY A 63 2.28 15.16 24.07
CA GLY A 63 2.57 13.74 23.82
C GLY A 63 3.81 13.52 22.95
N ILE A 64 3.86 12.38 22.25
CA ILE A 64 4.93 12.06 21.31
C ILE A 64 4.44 12.37 19.90
N PHE A 65 5.08 13.33 19.22
CA PHE A 65 4.83 13.60 17.82
C PHE A 65 5.77 12.75 16.95
N GLU A 66 5.21 12.04 15.96
CA GLU A 66 5.99 11.28 14.98
C GLU A 66 5.70 11.73 13.54
N LEU A 67 6.75 11.94 12.75
CA LEU A 67 6.63 12.20 11.30
C LEU A 67 6.79 10.90 10.51
N TRP A 68 5.70 10.42 9.94
CA TRP A 68 5.64 9.22 9.13
C TRP A 68 5.76 9.58 7.65
N ILE A 69 6.59 8.83 6.93
CA ILE A 69 6.90 9.06 5.51
C ILE A 69 6.67 7.74 4.74
N PRO A 70 6.19 7.77 3.47
CA PRO A 70 6.01 6.59 2.64
C PRO A 70 7.36 6.07 2.09
N VAL A 71 8.25 5.65 2.98
CA VAL A 71 9.62 5.21 2.68
C VAL A 71 9.62 4.06 1.67
N GLY A 72 8.66 3.15 1.76
CA GLY A 72 8.54 2.03 0.83
C GLY A 72 8.45 2.46 -0.62
N PHE A 73 7.60 3.45 -0.92
CA PHE A 73 7.49 4.00 -2.27
C PHE A 73 8.78 4.71 -2.69
N ILE A 74 9.39 5.51 -1.81
CA ILE A 74 10.63 6.24 -2.11
C ILE A 74 11.74 5.26 -2.54
N VAL A 75 11.94 4.18 -1.78
CA VAL A 75 12.93 3.15 -2.08
C VAL A 75 12.65 2.50 -3.43
N VAL A 76 11.39 2.11 -3.68
CA VAL A 76 10.99 1.48 -4.94
C VAL A 76 11.15 2.42 -6.13
N PHE A 77 10.79 3.69 -5.96
CA PHE A 77 10.88 4.71 -6.99
C PHE A 77 12.33 4.96 -7.39
N LEU A 78 13.23 5.13 -6.41
CA LEU A 78 14.67 5.27 -6.65
C LEU A 78 15.25 4.03 -7.34
N TYR A 79 14.82 2.83 -6.91
CA TYR A 79 15.21 1.58 -7.55
C TYR A 79 14.76 1.53 -9.02
N LEU A 80 13.52 1.92 -9.33
CA LEU A 80 12.98 1.88 -10.70
C LEU A 80 13.66 2.88 -11.63
N ILE A 81 14.00 4.09 -11.15
CA ILE A 81 14.72 5.10 -11.95
C ILE A 81 16.11 4.61 -12.34
N ARG A 82 16.79 3.90 -11.43
CA ARG A 82 18.15 3.39 -11.67
C ARG A 82 18.19 2.04 -12.39
N SER A 83 17.05 1.38 -12.56
CA SER A 83 16.99 0.04 -13.13
C SER A 83 16.88 0.07 -14.65
N GLU A 84 17.80 -0.61 -15.33
CA GLU A 84 17.68 -0.95 -16.76
C GLU A 84 16.45 -1.84 -17.05
N ARG A 85 15.86 -2.45 -16.01
CA ARG A 85 14.65 -3.30 -16.11
C ARG A 85 13.39 -2.54 -15.71
N TYR A 86 13.36 -1.24 -16.00
CA TYR A 86 12.17 -0.40 -15.84
C TYR A 86 11.00 -1.00 -16.63
N HIS A 87 9.83 -1.08 -16.00
CA HIS A 87 8.62 -1.53 -16.67
C HIS A 87 7.42 -0.73 -16.15
N PRO A 88 6.57 -0.18 -17.04
CA PRO A 88 5.47 0.69 -16.65
C PRO A 88 4.46 0.02 -15.70
N ALA A 89 4.27 -1.30 -15.80
CA ALA A 89 3.43 -2.05 -14.86
C ALA A 89 3.95 -1.99 -13.39
N LYS A 90 5.27 -2.01 -13.19
CA LYS A 90 5.89 -1.92 -11.86
C LYS A 90 5.69 -0.54 -11.28
N LEU A 91 5.86 0.51 -12.10
CA LEU A 91 5.62 1.89 -11.67
C LEU A 91 4.14 2.09 -11.31
N LYS A 92 3.20 1.65 -12.15
CA LYS A 92 1.75 1.74 -11.87
C LYS A 92 1.37 1.08 -10.54
N ALA A 93 1.89 -0.12 -10.28
CA ALA A 93 1.67 -0.81 -9.02
C ALA A 93 2.29 -0.08 -7.82
N SER A 94 3.47 0.52 -8.00
CA SER A 94 4.14 1.30 -6.96
C SER A 94 3.37 2.57 -6.63
N VAL A 95 2.87 3.28 -7.64
CA VAL A 95 2.01 4.47 -7.48
C VAL A 95 0.70 4.09 -6.79
N LEU A 96 0.09 2.95 -7.14
CA LEU A 96 -1.08 2.45 -6.43
C LEU A 96 -0.76 2.19 -4.94
N GLY A 97 0.42 1.65 -4.64
CA GLY A 97 0.89 1.48 -3.26
C GLY A 97 1.08 2.82 -2.53
N LEU A 98 1.63 3.84 -3.22
CA LEU A 98 1.74 5.20 -2.68
C LEU A 98 0.37 5.79 -2.34
N CYS A 99 -0.65 5.60 -3.17
CA CYS A 99 -2.01 6.07 -2.84
C CYS A 99 -2.51 5.48 -1.52
N ILE A 100 -2.21 4.20 -1.26
CA ILE A 100 -2.56 3.53 0.00
C ILE A 100 -1.69 4.03 1.16
N ALA A 101 -0.42 4.31 0.94
CA ALA A 101 0.44 4.93 1.94
C ALA A 101 -0.03 6.34 2.32
N ILE A 102 -0.44 7.16 1.34
CA ILE A 102 -1.02 8.48 1.59
C ILE A 102 -2.34 8.36 2.35
N TYR A 103 -3.21 7.42 1.98
CA TYR A 103 -4.45 7.16 2.72
C TYR A 103 -4.16 6.81 4.19
N GLN A 104 -3.17 5.96 4.46
CA GLN A 104 -2.73 5.64 5.83
C GLN A 104 -2.20 6.87 6.57
N LEU A 105 -1.41 7.73 5.91
CA LEU A 105 -0.90 8.96 6.53
C LEU A 105 -2.02 9.93 6.87
N VAL A 106 -2.97 10.12 5.96
CA VAL A 106 -4.16 10.96 6.23
C VAL A 106 -4.91 10.40 7.42
N PHE A 107 -5.13 9.09 7.49
CA PHE A 107 -5.79 8.47 8.63
C PHE A 107 -4.99 8.62 9.94
N LEU A 108 -3.66 8.53 9.88
CA LEU A 108 -2.78 8.67 11.05
C LEU A 108 -2.78 10.09 11.63
N TYR A 109 -2.93 11.13 10.79
CA TYR A 109 -2.88 12.54 11.22
C TYR A 109 -4.24 13.22 11.35
N ALA A 110 -5.29 12.66 10.75
CA ALA A 110 -6.65 13.21 10.85
C ALA A 110 -7.41 12.74 12.10
N VAL A 111 -6.87 11.73 12.80
CA VAL A 111 -7.36 11.22 14.08
C VAL A 111 -6.54 11.83 15.20
#